data_AF-A0A7C4E121-F1
#
_entry.id   AF-A0A7C4E121-F1
#
_cell.length_a   1.000
_cell.length_b   1.000
_cell.length_c   1.000
_cell.angle_alpha   90.00
_cell.angle_beta   90.00
_cell.angle_gamma   90.00
#
_symmetry.space_group_name_H-M   'P 1'
#
loop_
_entity.id
_entity.type
_entity.pdbx_description
1 polymer ?
#
loop_
_entity_poly.entity_id
_entity_poly.type
_entity_poly.pdbx_seq_one_letter_code
_entity_poly.pdbx_strand_id
1 'polypeptide(L)'
;MTLIRSLVTQAVTLVFVLLTVLLMVAVVLGATGVSDKILSAYVNEELRAVRQSLSQRIKDPVELEKALEQVRLELEKSYGLDRPWYERIPSLILRVLTLDLGYSRTITSFAGSRKVADIIVERLPYSILLVTSAVVISAVIGINFGLRTASRRGSLFDKLISYTAAASYGLPSWWTGLILLLVFYFYLRLLPPGGIMSTPPPTEPLAKVLDVLWHAVLPLMTLVTVIVGGWAYVTRTIVLNITQEDFVTVAKAKGLPENLLRRRYILRPAAPPIATNIVFAIAGSLGGAILTETV
;
A
#
# COMPACT_ATOMS: atom_id res chain seq x y z
N MET A 1 26.24 -25.89 -6.53
CA MET A 1 26.09 -25.91 -5.06
C MET A 1 26.01 -24.52 -4.42
N THR A 2 26.59 -23.47 -5.02
CA THR A 2 26.56 -22.09 -4.50
C THR A 2 25.18 -21.43 -4.55
N LEU A 3 24.40 -21.65 -5.61
CA LEU A 3 23.05 -21.08 -5.75
C LEU A 3 22.08 -21.57 -4.67
N ILE A 4 22.03 -22.89 -4.44
CA ILE A 4 21.15 -23.49 -3.42
C ILE A 4 21.51 -22.97 -2.03
N ARG A 5 22.81 -22.89 -1.70
CA ARG A 5 23.26 -22.30 -0.43
C ARG A 5 22.79 -20.85 -0.28
N SER A 6 22.94 -20.04 -1.32
CA SER A 6 22.47 -18.64 -1.32
C SER A 6 20.96 -18.54 -1.11
N LEU A 7 20.17 -19.34 -1.82
CA LEU A 7 18.72 -19.34 -1.70
C LEU A 7 18.26 -19.80 -0.31
N VAL A 8 18.90 -20.83 0.25
CA VAL A 8 18.63 -21.30 1.62
C VAL A 8 18.97 -20.22 2.64
N THR A 9 20.15 -19.58 2.53
CA THR A 9 20.50 -18.48 3.44
C THR A 9 19.50 -17.34 3.35
N GLN A 10 19.06 -16.96 2.14
CA GLN A 10 18.04 -15.92 1.96
C GLN A 10 16.70 -16.32 2.56
N ALA A 11 16.24 -17.54 2.34
CA ALA A 11 14.98 -18.03 2.91
C ALA A 11 15.02 -18.01 4.45
N VAL A 12 16.11 -18.47 5.05
CA VAL A 12 16.30 -18.45 6.51
C VAL A 12 16.34 -17.01 7.03
N THR A 13 17.07 -16.11 6.37
CA THR A 13 17.09 -14.69 6.74
C THR A 13 15.71 -14.05 6.64
N LEU A 14 14.94 -14.33 5.58
CA LEU A 14 13.59 -13.81 5.41
C LEU A 14 12.63 -14.31 6.49
N VAL A 15 12.68 -15.60 6.83
CA VAL A 15 11.87 -16.17 7.92
C VAL A 15 12.27 -15.54 9.26
N PHE A 16 13.56 -15.39 9.53
CA PHE A 16 14.04 -14.74 10.75
C PHE A 16 13.57 -13.28 10.85
N VAL A 17 13.68 -12.52 9.75
CA VAL A 17 13.19 -11.14 9.67
C VAL A 17 11.69 -11.09 9.90
N LEU A 18 10.90 -11.95 9.26
CA LEU A 18 9.45 -12.03 9.44
C LEU A 18 9.09 -12.28 10.91
N LEU A 19 9.70 -13.28 11.54
CA LEU A 19 9.46 -13.59 12.95
C LEU A 19 9.87 -12.44 13.87
N THR A 20 11.00 -11.79 13.60
CA THR A 20 11.47 -10.64 14.37
C THR A 20 10.51 -9.46 14.25
N VAL A 21 10.01 -9.17 13.03
CA VAL A 21 9.04 -8.09 12.80
C VAL A 21 7.71 -8.41 13.49
N LEU A 22 7.19 -9.64 13.36
CA LEU A 22 5.96 -10.06 14.03
C LEU A 22 6.08 -9.95 15.55
N LEU A 23 7.20 -10.40 16.12
CA LEU A 23 7.47 -10.29 17.54
C LEU A 23 7.56 -8.82 17.97
N MET A 24 8.30 -8.00 17.22
CA MET A 24 8.43 -6.57 17.51
C MET A 24 7.07 -5.88 17.50
N VAL A 25 6.24 -6.12 16.48
CA VAL A 25 4.89 -5.56 16.39
C VAL A 25 4.02 -6.03 17.55
N ALA A 26 4.03 -7.33 17.87
CA ALA A 26 3.26 -7.89 18.97
C ALA A 26 3.67 -7.30 20.33
N VAL A 27 4.98 -7.14 20.56
CA VAL A 27 5.52 -6.51 21.78
C VAL A 27 5.13 -5.04 21.84
N VAL A 28 5.25 -4.28 20.74
CA VAL A 28 4.83 -2.88 20.71
C VAL A 28 3.34 -2.74 21.02
N LEU A 29 2.48 -3.55 20.39
CA LEU A 29 1.03 -3.52 20.63
C LEU A 29 0.66 -3.91 22.06
N GLY A 30 1.34 -4.90 22.63
CA GLY A 30 1.13 -5.34 24.01
C GLY A 30 1.64 -4.33 25.04
N ALA A 31 2.90 -3.90 24.92
CA ALA A 31 3.56 -3.00 25.87
C ALA A 31 2.93 -1.59 25.90
N THR A 32 2.40 -1.11 24.77
CA THR A 32 1.66 0.17 24.72
C THR A 32 0.23 0.06 25.27
N GLY A 33 -0.24 -1.16 25.58
CA GLY A 33 -1.62 -1.45 25.99
C GLY A 33 -2.65 -1.27 24.87
N VAL A 34 -2.21 -1.03 23.63
CA VAL A 34 -3.09 -0.87 22.47
C VAL A 34 -3.87 -2.16 22.22
N SER A 35 -3.23 -3.32 22.35
CA SER A 35 -3.90 -4.62 22.22
C SER A 35 -5.06 -4.78 23.20
N ASP A 36 -4.86 -4.43 24.48
CA ASP A 36 -5.92 -4.51 25.49
C ASP A 36 -7.05 -3.52 25.24
N LYS A 37 -6.72 -2.30 24.83
CA LYS A 37 -7.73 -1.28 24.46
C LYS A 37 -8.60 -1.73 23.29
N ILE A 38 -7.99 -2.33 22.26
CA ILE A 38 -8.72 -2.84 21.10
C ILE A 38 -9.64 -4.00 21.51
N LEU A 39 -9.12 -4.98 22.24
CA LEU A 39 -9.89 -6.16 22.65
C LEU A 39 -11.01 -5.80 23.64
N SER A 40 -10.74 -4.92 24.61
CA SER A 40 -11.77 -4.43 25.54
C SER A 40 -12.82 -3.58 24.82
N ALA A 41 -12.45 -2.80 23.80
CA ALA A 41 -13.42 -2.12 22.95
C ALA A 41 -14.35 -3.11 22.24
N TYR A 42 -13.82 -4.25 21.77
CA TYR A 42 -14.65 -5.32 21.18
C TYR A 42 -15.61 -5.95 22.18
N VAL A 43 -15.15 -6.25 23.40
CA VAL A 43 -16.01 -6.73 24.48
C VAL A 43 -17.13 -5.73 24.74
N ASN A 44 -16.80 -4.44 24.85
CA ASN A 44 -17.79 -3.39 25.12
C ASN A 44 -18.80 -3.21 23.99
N GLU A 45 -18.38 -3.29 22.73
CA GLU A 45 -19.27 -3.22 21.57
C GLU A 45 -20.26 -4.38 21.54
N GLU A 46 -19.77 -5.60 21.75
CA GLU A 46 -20.59 -6.80 21.78
C GLU A 46 -21.55 -6.80 22.98
N LEU A 47 -21.07 -6.34 24.14
CA LEU A 47 -21.89 -6.19 25.33
C LEU A 47 -23.01 -5.16 25.14
N ARG A 48 -22.78 -4.08 24.37
CA ARG A 48 -23.85 -3.12 24.02
C ARG A 48 -24.93 -3.77 23.16
N ALA A 49 -24.53 -4.57 22.16
CA ALA A 49 -25.48 -5.32 21.34
C ALA A 49 -26.28 -6.35 22.17
N VAL A 50 -25.60 -7.08 23.05
CA VAL A 50 -26.23 -8.04 23.98
C VAL A 50 -27.19 -7.32 24.93
N ARG A 51 -26.78 -6.19 25.52
CA ARG A 51 -27.63 -5.38 26.41
C ARG A 51 -28.93 -4.97 25.74
N GLN A 52 -28.89 -4.54 24.48
CA GLN A 52 -30.09 -4.18 23.71
C GLN A 52 -31.03 -5.38 23.53
N SER A 53 -30.49 -6.58 23.31
CA SER A 53 -31.30 -7.80 23.19
C SER A 53 -31.87 -8.29 24.52
N LEU A 54 -31.10 -8.19 25.61
CA LEU A 54 -31.50 -8.65 26.94
C LEU A 54 -32.48 -7.68 27.61
N SER A 55 -32.37 -6.38 27.38
CA SER A 55 -33.32 -5.38 27.92
C SER A 55 -34.74 -5.55 27.39
N GLN A 56 -34.91 -6.23 26.25
CA GLN A 56 -36.23 -6.59 25.73
C GLN A 56 -36.87 -7.75 26.50
N ARG A 57 -36.05 -8.59 27.16
CA ARG A 57 -36.49 -9.81 27.86
C ARG A 57 -36.51 -9.63 29.38
N ILE A 58 -35.48 -9.01 29.93
CA ILE A 58 -35.28 -8.81 31.37
C ILE A 58 -35.60 -7.35 31.69
N LYS A 59 -36.66 -7.14 32.48
CA LYS A 59 -37.10 -5.80 32.91
C LYS A 59 -36.50 -5.38 34.26
N ASP A 60 -36.06 -6.33 35.08
CA ASP A 60 -35.39 -6.05 36.35
C ASP A 60 -33.95 -5.56 36.10
N PRO A 61 -33.59 -4.33 36.52
CA PRO A 61 -32.25 -3.79 36.33
C PRO A 61 -31.15 -4.65 36.97
N VAL A 62 -31.40 -5.25 38.14
CA VAL A 62 -30.37 -5.99 38.89
C VAL A 62 -30.06 -7.33 38.22
N GLU A 63 -31.10 -8.01 37.74
CA GLU A 63 -30.95 -9.28 37.00
C GLU A 63 -30.28 -9.05 35.63
N LEU A 64 -30.63 -7.95 34.95
CA LEU A 64 -30.00 -7.56 33.68
C LEU A 64 -28.50 -7.29 33.85
N GLU A 65 -28.11 -6.54 34.88
CA GLU A 65 -26.69 -6.26 35.16
C GLU A 65 -25.89 -7.52 35.47
N LYS A 66 -26.45 -8.45 36.26
CA LYS A 66 -25.79 -9.74 36.55
C LYS A 66 -25.58 -10.57 35.29
N ALA A 67 -26.59 -10.65 34.42
CA ALA A 67 -26.49 -11.39 33.16
C ALA A 67 -25.43 -10.76 32.22
N LEU A 68 -25.37 -9.43 32.17
CA LEU A 68 -24.36 -8.72 31.38
C LEU A 68 -22.95 -8.93 31.91
N GLU A 69 -22.76 -8.93 33.23
CA GLU A 69 -21.44 -9.17 33.81
C GLU A 69 -20.94 -10.59 33.54
N GLN A 70 -21.83 -11.59 33.56
CA GLN A 70 -21.49 -12.96 33.17
C GLN A 70 -21.02 -13.03 31.72
N VAL A 71 -21.78 -12.44 30.79
CA VAL A 71 -21.40 -12.37 29.36
C VAL A 71 -20.08 -11.64 29.18
N ARG A 72 -19.85 -10.55 29.92
CA ARG A 72 -18.60 -9.80 29.87
C ARG A 72 -17.40 -10.68 30.27
N LEU A 73 -17.49 -11.40 31.38
CA LEU A 73 -16.42 -12.28 31.86
C LEU A 73 -16.13 -13.41 30.86
N GLU A 74 -17.17 -13.99 30.25
CA GLU A 74 -17.03 -14.98 29.19
C GLU A 74 -16.30 -14.40 27.97
N LEU A 75 -16.66 -13.19 27.54
CA LEU A 75 -16.02 -12.51 26.42
C LEU A 75 -14.56 -12.15 26.74
N GLU A 76 -14.27 -11.57 27.90
CA GLU A 76 -12.91 -11.23 28.32
C GLU A 76 -12.02 -12.47 28.33
N LYS A 77 -12.51 -13.59 28.85
CA LYS A 77 -11.80 -14.87 28.82
C LYS A 77 -11.61 -15.42 27.39
N SER A 78 -12.59 -15.24 26.51
CA SER A 78 -12.49 -15.68 25.11
C SER A 78 -11.41 -14.92 24.32
N TYR A 79 -11.18 -13.64 24.66
CA TYR A 79 -10.10 -12.82 24.10
C TYR A 79 -8.76 -12.94 24.83
N GLY A 80 -8.70 -13.70 25.93
CA GLY A 80 -7.52 -13.80 26.77
C GLY A 80 -7.21 -12.51 27.55
N LEU A 81 -8.18 -11.61 27.74
CA LEU A 81 -8.03 -10.39 28.53
C LEU A 81 -7.86 -10.68 30.04
N ASP A 82 -8.15 -11.91 30.47
CA ASP A 82 -7.87 -12.44 31.80
C ASP A 82 -6.37 -12.67 32.05
N ARG A 83 -5.55 -12.66 31.01
CA ARG A 83 -4.11 -12.93 31.08
C ARG A 83 -3.28 -11.71 30.69
N PRO A 84 -2.04 -11.58 31.22
CA PRO A 84 -1.12 -10.55 30.78
C PRO A 84 -0.85 -10.61 29.26
N TRP A 85 -0.68 -9.45 28.63
CA TRP A 85 -0.56 -9.35 27.17
C TRP A 85 0.55 -10.22 26.57
N TYR A 86 1.66 -10.42 27.30
CA TYR A 86 2.81 -11.19 26.83
C TYR A 86 2.51 -12.69 26.69
N GLU A 87 1.56 -13.23 27.45
CA GLU A 87 1.16 -14.63 27.34
C GLU A 87 0.37 -14.91 26.05
N ARG A 88 -0.28 -13.89 25.49
CA ARG A 88 -1.04 -14.01 24.23
C ARG A 88 -0.16 -13.95 22.98
N ILE A 89 1.07 -13.46 23.09
CA ILE A 89 1.96 -13.22 21.95
C ILE A 89 2.24 -14.50 21.14
N PRO A 90 2.62 -15.64 21.75
CA PRO A 90 2.90 -16.86 20.98
C PRO A 90 1.70 -17.31 20.15
N SER A 91 0.49 -17.28 20.72
CA SER A 91 -0.73 -17.62 19.99
C SER A 91 -1.04 -16.63 18.88
N LEU A 92 -0.84 -15.33 19.09
CA LEU A 92 -1.05 -14.31 18.06
C LEU A 92 -0.11 -14.54 16.88
N ILE A 93 1.20 -14.73 17.15
CA ILE A 93 2.20 -14.98 16.12
C ILE A 93 1.87 -16.26 15.36
N LEU A 94 1.53 -17.35 16.06
CA LEU A 94 1.19 -18.62 15.43
C LEU A 94 -0.01 -18.46 14.48
N ARG A 95 -1.06 -17.79 14.91
CA ARG A 95 -2.26 -17.54 14.09
C ARG A 95 -1.94 -16.74 12.84
N VAL A 96 -1.11 -15.69 12.94
CA VAL A 96 -0.67 -14.92 11.78
C VAL A 96 0.17 -15.77 10.81
N LEU A 97 1.07 -16.60 11.33
CA LEU A 97 1.89 -17.50 10.51
C LEU A 97 1.07 -18.59 9.80
N THR A 98 -0.01 -19.07 10.42
CA THR A 98 -0.95 -20.02 9.80
C THR A 98 -2.03 -19.34 8.95
N LEU A 99 -1.94 -18.02 8.76
CA LEU A 99 -2.93 -17.20 8.05
C LEU A 99 -4.36 -17.27 8.66
N ASP A 100 -4.47 -17.61 9.95
CA ASP A 100 -5.70 -17.46 10.73
C ASP A 100 -5.83 -16.00 11.20
N LEU A 101 -6.32 -15.15 10.31
CA LEU A 101 -6.48 -13.71 10.55
C LEU A 101 -7.80 -13.37 11.28
N GLY A 102 -8.61 -14.37 11.61
CA GLY A 102 -9.89 -14.18 12.28
C GLY A 102 -10.99 -13.55 11.41
N TYR A 103 -11.89 -12.83 12.06
CA TYR A 103 -13.11 -12.30 11.46
C TYR A 103 -13.20 -10.77 11.62
N SER A 104 -13.60 -10.10 10.55
CA SER A 104 -13.94 -8.68 10.52
C SER A 104 -15.34 -8.44 11.09
N ARG A 105 -15.49 -7.33 11.81
CA ARG A 105 -16.77 -6.87 12.40
C ARG A 105 -17.43 -5.75 11.61
N THR A 106 -16.63 -4.96 10.89
CA THR A 106 -17.07 -3.74 10.19
C THR A 106 -17.21 -3.93 8.69
N ILE A 107 -16.38 -4.81 8.11
CA ILE A 107 -16.29 -5.02 6.66
C ILE A 107 -16.61 -6.48 6.32
N THR A 108 -17.33 -6.70 5.22
CA THR A 108 -17.57 -8.01 4.63
C THR A 108 -17.03 -8.08 3.21
N SER A 109 -16.79 -9.28 2.71
CA SER A 109 -16.51 -9.51 1.29
C SER A 109 -17.73 -9.17 0.42
N PHE A 110 -17.58 -9.10 -0.91
CA PHE A 110 -18.72 -8.91 -1.82
C PHE A 110 -19.72 -10.07 -1.73
N ALA A 111 -19.25 -11.26 -1.35
CA ALA A 111 -20.08 -12.43 -1.06
C ALA A 111 -20.67 -12.45 0.37
N GLY A 112 -20.39 -11.44 1.20
CA GLY A 112 -20.91 -11.33 2.56
C GLY A 112 -20.12 -12.09 3.64
N SER A 113 -18.96 -12.66 3.32
CA SER A 113 -18.10 -13.32 4.32
C SER A 113 -17.47 -12.30 5.27
N ARG A 114 -17.41 -12.66 6.56
CA ARG A 114 -16.70 -11.90 7.59
C ARG A 114 -15.26 -12.36 7.81
N LYS A 115 -14.80 -13.45 7.18
CA LYS A 115 -13.42 -13.91 7.36
C LYS A 115 -12.46 -12.89 6.75
N VAL A 116 -11.43 -12.49 7.51
CA VAL A 116 -10.46 -11.50 7.05
C VAL A 116 -9.69 -12.00 5.82
N ALA A 117 -9.36 -13.29 5.78
CA ALA A 117 -8.70 -13.91 4.63
C ALA A 117 -9.52 -13.77 3.34
N ASP A 118 -10.83 -14.01 3.39
CA ASP A 118 -11.72 -13.91 2.22
C ASP A 118 -11.78 -12.46 1.71
N ILE A 119 -11.85 -11.48 2.63
CA ILE A 119 -11.85 -10.05 2.30
C ILE A 119 -10.53 -9.64 1.63
N ILE A 120 -9.40 -10.09 2.18
CA ILE A 120 -8.07 -9.78 1.62
C ILE A 120 -7.93 -10.38 0.22
N VAL A 121 -8.24 -11.67 0.05
CA VAL A 121 -8.08 -12.38 -1.24
C VAL A 121 -8.92 -11.72 -2.33
N GLU A 122 -10.10 -11.21 -1.99
CA GLU A 122 -11.00 -10.52 -2.92
C GLU A 122 -10.49 -9.12 -3.31
N ARG A 123 -9.92 -8.37 -2.37
CA ARG A 123 -9.48 -6.97 -2.60
C ARG A 123 -8.07 -6.86 -3.16
N LEU A 124 -7.18 -7.77 -2.75
CA LEU A 124 -5.75 -7.74 -3.06
C LEU A 124 -5.45 -7.62 -4.57
N PRO A 125 -6.11 -8.36 -5.49
CA PRO A 125 -5.84 -8.23 -6.92
C PRO A 125 -6.11 -6.82 -7.46
N TYR A 126 -7.16 -6.15 -6.98
CA TYR A 126 -7.52 -4.80 -7.40
C TYR A 126 -6.52 -3.76 -6.88
N SER A 127 -6.12 -3.85 -5.62
CA SER A 127 -5.09 -2.96 -5.04
C SER A 127 -3.76 -3.15 -5.77
N ILE A 128 -3.32 -4.39 -6.00
CA ILE A 128 -2.09 -4.68 -6.77
C ILE A 128 -2.20 -4.11 -8.18
N LEU A 129 -3.32 -4.34 -8.88
CA LEU A 129 -3.51 -3.84 -10.24
C LEU A 129 -3.41 -2.31 -10.28
N LEU A 130 -4.11 -1.62 -9.38
CA LEU A 130 -4.13 -0.16 -9.33
C LEU A 130 -2.75 0.43 -9.04
N VAL A 131 -2.13 0.01 -7.94
CA VAL A 131 -0.86 0.59 -7.48
C VAL A 131 0.29 0.21 -8.42
N THR A 132 0.33 -1.04 -8.89
CA THR A 132 1.37 -1.47 -9.84
C THR A 132 1.23 -0.74 -11.17
N SER A 133 0.01 -0.54 -11.68
CA SER A 133 -0.21 0.23 -12.91
C SER A 133 0.26 1.67 -12.74
N ALA A 134 -0.04 2.32 -11.60
CA ALA A 134 0.44 3.66 -11.29
C ALA A 134 1.98 3.71 -11.27
N VAL A 135 2.62 2.76 -10.57
CA VAL A 135 4.09 2.66 -10.50
C VAL A 135 4.70 2.48 -11.89
N VAL A 136 4.17 1.58 -12.71
CA VAL A 136 4.68 1.34 -14.07
C VAL A 136 4.54 2.58 -14.94
N ILE A 137 3.37 3.22 -14.94
CA ILE A 137 3.12 4.44 -15.71
C ILE A 137 4.06 5.56 -15.25
N SER A 138 4.14 5.81 -13.94
CA SER A 138 5.03 6.83 -13.37
C SER A 138 6.50 6.53 -13.62
N ALA A 139 6.93 5.27 -13.57
CA ALA A 139 8.29 4.88 -13.87
C ALA A 139 8.60 5.11 -15.35
N VAL A 140 7.73 4.69 -16.27
CA VAL A 140 7.92 4.92 -17.72
C VAL A 140 8.01 6.41 -18.02
N ILE A 141 7.06 7.21 -17.53
CA ILE A 141 7.02 8.66 -17.76
C ILE A 141 8.24 9.34 -17.10
N GLY A 142 8.48 9.05 -15.83
CA GLY A 142 9.55 9.64 -15.05
C GLY A 142 10.93 9.28 -15.57
N ILE A 143 11.18 8.03 -15.97
CA ILE A 143 12.44 7.62 -16.59
C ILE A 143 12.66 8.41 -17.88
N ASN A 144 11.66 8.45 -18.77
CA ASN A 144 11.77 9.21 -20.02
C ASN A 144 12.09 10.70 -19.79
N PHE A 145 11.40 11.34 -18.85
CA PHE A 145 11.67 12.74 -18.53
C PHE A 145 13.02 12.94 -17.83
N GLY A 146 13.37 12.09 -16.86
CA GLY A 146 14.63 12.16 -16.12
C GLY A 146 15.86 11.97 -17.02
N LEU A 147 15.80 11.06 -18.01
CA LEU A 147 16.85 10.88 -18.99
C LEU A 147 17.00 12.11 -19.91
N ARG A 148 15.88 12.72 -20.33
CA ARG A 148 15.87 13.91 -21.18
C ARG A 148 16.40 15.14 -20.46
N THR A 149 16.03 15.35 -19.19
CA THR A 149 16.49 16.49 -18.40
C THR A 149 17.95 16.41 -18.04
N ALA A 150 18.45 15.22 -17.67
CA ALA A 150 19.87 15.01 -17.38
C ALA A 150 20.77 15.31 -18.58
N SER A 151 20.29 15.05 -19.81
CA SER A 151 21.03 15.36 -21.04
C SER A 151 21.09 16.86 -21.36
N ARG A 152 20.24 17.69 -20.75
CA ARG A 152 20.16 19.14 -20.97
C ARG A 152 20.16 19.90 -19.64
N ARG A 153 21.13 19.57 -18.78
CA ARG A 153 21.25 20.16 -17.43
C ARG A 153 21.26 21.69 -17.51
N GLY A 154 20.46 22.32 -16.65
CA GLY A 154 20.35 23.78 -16.57
C GLY A 154 19.43 24.44 -17.61
N SER A 155 18.93 23.68 -18.58
CA SER A 155 17.94 24.17 -19.54
C SER A 155 16.62 24.55 -18.86
N LEU A 156 15.79 25.38 -19.53
CA LEU A 156 14.45 25.70 -19.04
C LEU A 156 13.60 24.43 -18.83
N PHE A 157 13.75 23.45 -19.71
CA PHE A 157 13.07 22.15 -19.60
C PHE A 157 13.49 21.39 -18.34
N ASP A 158 14.79 21.38 -18.02
CA ASP A 158 15.34 20.78 -16.80
C ASP A 158 14.76 21.44 -15.53
N LYS A 159 14.72 22.79 -15.52
CA LYS A 159 14.14 23.56 -14.41
C LYS A 159 12.65 23.26 -14.25
N LEU A 160 11.89 23.28 -15.34
CA LEU A 160 10.44 23.05 -15.29
C LEU A 160 10.10 21.66 -14.76
N ILE A 161 10.75 20.61 -15.31
CA ILE A 161 10.55 19.24 -14.82
C ILE A 161 10.97 19.11 -13.36
N SER A 162 12.05 19.75 -12.94
CA SER A 162 12.50 19.71 -11.53
C SER A 162 11.48 20.38 -10.60
N TYR A 163 10.89 21.52 -10.99
CA TYR A 163 9.83 22.16 -10.22
C TYR A 163 8.55 21.35 -10.18
N THR A 164 8.11 20.80 -11.33
CA THR A 164 6.96 19.91 -11.37
C THR A 164 7.20 18.67 -10.52
N ALA A 165 8.41 18.11 -10.55
CA ALA A 165 8.77 16.96 -9.74
C ALA A 165 8.69 17.26 -8.23
N ALA A 166 9.21 18.42 -7.81
CA ALA A 166 9.11 18.88 -6.43
C ALA A 166 7.66 19.13 -6.02
N ALA A 167 6.86 19.76 -6.88
CA ALA A 167 5.44 19.99 -6.64
C ALA A 167 4.68 18.66 -6.50
N SER A 168 4.81 17.76 -7.47
CA SER A 168 4.21 16.42 -7.45
C SER A 168 4.51 15.65 -6.17
N TYR A 169 5.78 15.63 -5.75
CA TYR A 169 6.21 14.91 -4.55
C TYR A 169 5.69 15.53 -3.24
N GLY A 170 5.41 16.85 -3.25
CA GLY A 170 4.86 17.55 -2.10
C GLY A 170 3.34 17.40 -1.93
N LEU A 171 2.62 16.91 -2.95
CA LEU A 171 1.17 16.76 -2.90
C LEU A 171 0.75 15.53 -2.07
N PRO A 172 -0.10 15.68 -1.03
CA PRO A 172 -0.70 14.54 -0.36
C PRO A 172 -1.67 13.80 -1.29
N SER A 173 -1.56 12.47 -1.39
CA SER A 173 -2.35 11.68 -2.35
C SER A 173 -3.85 11.75 -2.09
N TRP A 174 -4.29 11.70 -0.83
CA TRP A 174 -5.70 11.86 -0.47
C TRP A 174 -6.25 13.23 -0.88
N TRP A 175 -5.46 14.30 -0.71
CA TRP A 175 -5.87 15.66 -1.07
C TRP A 175 -5.97 15.82 -2.59
N THR A 176 -4.99 15.31 -3.32
CA THR A 176 -5.03 15.30 -4.79
C THR A 176 -6.22 14.49 -5.30
N GLY A 177 -6.53 13.36 -4.67
CA GLY A 177 -7.72 12.55 -4.98
C GLY A 177 -9.01 13.35 -4.82
N LEU A 178 -9.18 14.05 -3.69
CA LEU A 178 -10.34 14.91 -3.45
C LEU A 178 -10.49 16.03 -4.49
N ILE A 179 -9.39 16.68 -4.89
CA ILE A 179 -9.42 17.72 -5.92
C ILE A 179 -9.81 17.12 -7.27
N LEU A 180 -9.27 15.96 -7.63
CA LEU A 180 -9.63 15.27 -8.87
C LEU A 180 -11.10 14.81 -8.85
N LEU A 181 -11.62 14.34 -7.72
CA LEU A 181 -13.05 14.05 -7.55
C LEU A 181 -13.90 15.31 -7.75
N LEU A 182 -13.53 16.42 -7.11
CA LEU A 182 -14.26 17.68 -7.25
C LEU A 182 -14.32 18.14 -8.71
N VAL A 183 -13.21 18.05 -9.44
CA VAL A 183 -13.14 18.48 -10.84
C VAL A 183 -13.84 17.48 -11.77
N PHE A 184 -13.42 16.21 -11.77
CA PHE A 184 -13.83 15.23 -12.77
C PHE A 184 -15.17 14.56 -12.49
N TYR A 185 -15.51 14.36 -11.22
CA TYR A 185 -16.81 13.81 -10.83
C TYR A 185 -17.85 14.92 -10.61
N PHE A 186 -17.58 15.88 -9.71
CA PHE A 186 -18.61 16.84 -9.32
C PHE A 186 -18.90 17.90 -10.40
N TYR A 187 -17.88 18.59 -10.91
CA TYR A 187 -18.07 19.65 -11.92
C TYR A 187 -18.24 19.11 -13.34
N LEU A 188 -17.33 18.23 -13.79
CA LEU A 188 -17.31 17.74 -15.17
C LEU A 188 -18.21 16.52 -15.40
N ARG A 189 -18.55 15.75 -14.35
CA ARG A 189 -19.38 14.53 -14.41
C ARG A 189 -18.88 13.49 -15.42
N LEU A 190 -17.56 13.40 -15.59
CA LEU A 190 -16.90 12.50 -16.54
C LEU A 190 -16.49 11.15 -15.92
N LEU A 191 -16.11 11.16 -14.64
CA LEU A 191 -15.58 9.99 -13.94
C LEU A 191 -16.44 9.67 -12.72
N PRO A 192 -16.53 8.39 -12.32
CA PRO A 192 -17.31 7.98 -11.15
C PRO A 192 -16.63 8.45 -9.84
N PRO A 193 -17.40 8.55 -8.74
CA PRO A 193 -16.89 9.03 -7.46
C PRO A 193 -16.06 8.00 -6.69
N GLY A 194 -16.15 6.71 -7.02
CA GLY A 194 -15.44 5.64 -6.32
C GLY A 194 -16.12 4.29 -6.47
N GLY A 195 -15.57 3.27 -5.78
CA GLY A 195 -16.00 1.88 -5.91
C GLY A 195 -15.28 1.13 -7.03
N ILE A 196 -15.49 -0.19 -7.11
CA ILE A 196 -14.84 -1.05 -8.12
C ILE A 196 -15.65 -1.11 -9.42
N MET A 197 -16.97 -1.03 -9.33
CA MET A 197 -17.91 -1.13 -10.45
C MET A 197 -19.18 -0.31 -10.17
N SER A 198 -19.92 0.00 -11.22
CA SER A 198 -21.25 0.59 -11.19
C SER A 198 -22.26 -0.33 -10.47
N THR A 199 -23.26 0.26 -9.84
CA THR A 199 -24.39 -0.45 -9.21
C THR A 199 -25.71 -0.12 -9.92
N PRO A 200 -26.39 -1.08 -10.58
CA PRO A 200 -26.07 -2.49 -10.69
C PRO A 200 -24.88 -2.78 -11.65
N PRO A 201 -24.15 -3.89 -11.45
CA PRO A 201 -22.99 -4.21 -12.29
C PRO A 201 -23.42 -4.55 -13.73
N PRO A 202 -22.61 -4.21 -14.74
CA PRO A 202 -22.88 -4.59 -16.13
C PRO A 202 -23.04 -6.10 -16.27
N THR A 203 -23.93 -6.57 -17.15
CA THR A 203 -24.16 -8.00 -17.36
C THR A 203 -23.07 -8.65 -18.21
N GLU A 204 -22.62 -7.96 -19.26
CA GLU A 204 -21.63 -8.49 -20.19
C GLU A 204 -20.19 -8.47 -19.65
N PRO A 205 -19.38 -9.52 -19.88
CA PRO A 205 -18.00 -9.59 -19.37
C PRO A 205 -17.11 -8.43 -19.81
N LEU A 206 -17.21 -8.01 -21.08
CA LEU A 206 -16.40 -6.92 -21.61
C LEU A 206 -16.82 -5.57 -21.01
N ALA A 207 -18.13 -5.36 -20.85
CA ALA A 207 -18.66 -4.16 -20.19
C ALA A 207 -18.20 -4.06 -18.72
N LYS A 208 -18.12 -5.20 -17.99
CA LYS A 208 -17.58 -5.23 -16.62
C LYS A 208 -16.11 -4.78 -16.58
N VAL A 209 -15.28 -5.24 -17.51
CA VAL A 209 -13.86 -4.85 -17.54
C VAL A 209 -13.71 -3.36 -17.84
N LEU A 210 -14.45 -2.83 -18.82
CA LEU A 210 -14.44 -1.41 -19.13
C LEU A 210 -14.92 -0.55 -17.96
N ASP A 211 -15.96 -1.00 -17.25
CA ASP A 211 -16.49 -0.32 -16.08
C ASP A 211 -15.46 -0.28 -14.94
N VAL A 212 -14.77 -1.39 -14.64
CA VAL A 212 -13.65 -1.41 -13.67
C VAL A 212 -12.54 -0.45 -14.06
N LEU A 213 -12.15 -0.45 -15.34
CA LEU A 213 -11.10 0.46 -15.82
C LEU A 213 -11.52 1.92 -15.70
N TRP A 214 -12.79 2.23 -15.99
CA TRP A 214 -13.35 3.58 -15.85
C TRP A 214 -13.34 4.05 -14.39
N HIS A 215 -13.67 3.16 -13.44
CA HIS A 215 -13.58 3.43 -12.00
C HIS A 215 -12.13 3.57 -11.51
N ALA A 216 -11.19 2.87 -12.15
CA ALA A 216 -9.77 2.96 -11.81
C ALA A 216 -9.09 4.24 -12.31
N VAL A 217 -9.65 4.97 -13.29
CA VAL A 217 -9.00 6.14 -13.90
C VAL A 217 -8.65 7.20 -12.87
N LEU A 218 -9.59 7.56 -11.99
CA LEU A 218 -9.40 8.68 -11.08
C LEU A 218 -8.38 8.37 -9.96
N PRO A 219 -8.45 7.22 -9.27
CA PRO A 219 -7.41 6.79 -8.35
C PRO A 219 -6.05 6.62 -9.04
N LEU A 220 -6.02 6.10 -10.28
CA LEU A 220 -4.78 5.94 -11.05
C LEU A 220 -4.15 7.29 -11.36
N MET A 221 -4.93 8.26 -11.84
CA MET A 221 -4.47 9.63 -12.12
C MET A 221 -3.95 10.31 -10.85
N THR A 222 -4.63 10.10 -9.72
CA THR A 222 -4.21 10.60 -8.41
C THR A 222 -2.82 10.09 -8.06
N LEU A 223 -2.63 8.76 -8.07
CA LEU A 223 -1.34 8.16 -7.78
C LEU A 223 -0.28 8.64 -8.75
N VAL A 224 -0.51 8.54 -10.07
CA VAL A 224 0.46 8.92 -11.09
C VAL A 224 0.94 10.36 -10.91
N THR A 225 0.03 11.30 -10.63
CA THR A 225 0.35 12.72 -10.43
C THR A 225 1.32 12.95 -9.27
N VAL A 226 1.15 12.20 -8.18
CA VAL A 226 1.97 12.34 -6.97
C VAL A 226 3.34 11.70 -7.13
N ILE A 227 3.41 10.47 -7.67
CA ILE A 227 4.68 9.70 -7.72
C ILE A 227 5.53 9.95 -8.96
N VAL A 228 4.99 10.44 -10.08
CA VAL A 228 5.76 10.63 -11.32
C VAL A 228 6.94 11.60 -11.17
N GLY A 229 6.77 12.62 -10.32
CA GLY A 229 7.82 13.60 -10.02
C GLY A 229 9.05 12.96 -9.39
N GLY A 230 8.84 12.11 -8.38
CA GLY A 230 9.90 11.36 -7.73
C GLY A 230 10.68 10.49 -8.70
N TRP A 231 9.98 9.79 -9.61
CA TRP A 231 10.61 8.96 -10.65
C TRP A 231 11.51 9.76 -11.60
N ALA A 232 11.04 10.93 -12.05
CA ALA A 232 11.83 11.83 -12.90
C ALA A 232 13.07 12.35 -12.17
N TYR A 233 12.90 12.76 -10.91
CA TYR A 233 13.98 13.31 -10.09
C TYR A 233 15.06 12.27 -9.77
N VAL A 234 14.68 11.07 -9.32
CA VAL A 234 15.61 9.99 -9.00
C VAL A 234 16.38 9.55 -10.25
N THR A 235 15.69 9.34 -11.37
CA THR A 235 16.34 8.97 -12.63
C THR A 235 17.34 10.02 -13.08
N ARG A 236 16.95 11.30 -13.05
CA ARG A 236 17.84 12.42 -13.39
C ARG A 236 19.08 12.42 -12.51
N THR A 237 18.91 12.23 -11.20
CA THR A 237 20.01 12.25 -10.22
C THR A 237 21.01 11.12 -10.49
N ILE A 238 20.53 9.90 -10.72
CA ILE A 238 21.38 8.75 -11.09
C ILE A 238 22.22 9.07 -12.34
N VAL A 239 21.58 9.59 -13.40
CA VAL A 239 22.27 9.90 -14.66
C VAL A 239 23.31 11.00 -14.46
N LEU A 240 22.98 12.05 -13.70
CA LEU A 240 23.90 13.16 -13.43
C LEU A 240 25.10 12.73 -12.59
N ASN A 241 24.92 11.83 -11.63
CA ASN A 241 26.02 11.28 -10.83
C ASN A 241 26.97 10.48 -11.73
N ILE A 242 26.44 9.59 -12.56
CA ILE A 242 27.24 8.80 -13.50
C ILE A 242 27.96 9.68 -14.51
N THR A 243 27.34 10.76 -14.95
CA THR A 243 27.97 11.71 -15.90
C THR A 243 29.20 12.42 -15.32
N GLN A 244 29.31 12.47 -13.98
CA GLN A 244 30.41 13.09 -13.24
C GLN A 244 31.53 12.09 -12.90
N GLU A 245 31.36 10.81 -13.22
CA GLU A 245 32.37 9.78 -12.95
C GLU A 245 33.61 9.91 -13.85
N ASP A 246 34.77 9.52 -13.33
CA ASP A 246 36.08 9.67 -13.99
C ASP A 246 36.13 8.97 -15.35
N PHE A 247 35.53 7.78 -15.45
CA PHE A 247 35.52 7.02 -16.70
C PHE A 247 34.74 7.73 -17.82
N VAL A 248 33.72 8.53 -17.47
CA VAL A 248 32.98 9.37 -18.43
C VAL A 248 33.82 10.58 -18.84
N THR A 249 34.55 11.18 -17.89
CA THR A 249 35.46 12.30 -18.16
C THR A 249 36.61 11.89 -19.08
N VAL A 250 37.22 10.71 -18.85
CA VAL A 250 38.23 10.14 -19.74
C VAL A 250 37.66 9.83 -21.13
N ALA A 251 36.43 9.29 -21.21
CA ALA A 251 35.75 9.04 -22.48
C ALA A 251 35.50 10.33 -23.28
N LYS A 252 35.15 11.44 -22.61
CA LYS A 252 35.05 12.78 -23.22
C LYS A 252 36.41 13.29 -23.71
N ALA A 253 37.46 13.16 -22.89
CA ALA A 253 38.82 13.58 -23.25
C ALA A 253 39.37 12.82 -24.48
N LYS A 254 38.95 11.56 -24.67
CA LYS A 254 39.26 10.77 -25.87
C LYS A 254 38.50 11.21 -27.13
N GLY A 255 37.61 12.20 -27.05
CA GLY A 255 36.85 12.71 -28.20
C GLY A 255 35.77 11.75 -28.71
N LEU A 256 35.24 10.86 -27.85
CA LEU A 256 34.19 9.95 -28.28
C LEU A 256 32.91 10.70 -28.68
N PRO A 257 32.19 10.25 -29.73
CA PRO A 257 30.99 10.92 -30.20
C PRO A 257 29.90 10.94 -29.12
N GLU A 258 29.14 12.04 -29.03
CA GLU A 258 28.14 12.26 -27.97
C GLU A 258 27.11 11.13 -27.83
N ASN A 259 26.67 10.56 -28.96
CA ASN A 259 25.72 9.45 -28.96
C ASN A 259 26.29 8.17 -28.33
N LEU A 260 27.58 7.89 -28.57
CA LEU A 260 28.27 6.74 -27.98
C LEU A 260 28.50 6.97 -26.48
N LEU A 261 28.95 8.18 -26.12
CA LEU A 261 29.11 8.60 -24.73
C LEU A 261 27.79 8.44 -23.96
N ARG A 262 26.69 9.01 -24.48
CA ARG A 262 25.37 8.94 -23.86
C ARG A 262 24.90 7.50 -23.68
N ARG A 263 24.87 6.69 -24.75
CA ARG A 263 24.30 5.33 -24.67
C ARG A 263 25.18 4.37 -23.86
N ARG A 264 26.49 4.33 -24.12
CA ARG A 264 27.38 3.29 -23.59
C ARG A 264 28.03 3.67 -22.25
N TYR A 265 28.38 4.94 -22.06
CA TYR A 265 29.11 5.40 -20.88
C TYR A 265 28.21 6.05 -19.83
N ILE A 266 26.99 6.49 -20.17
CA ILE A 266 26.08 7.11 -19.21
C ILE A 266 24.84 6.25 -18.95
N LEU A 267 24.04 5.97 -19.98
CA LEU A 267 22.76 5.27 -19.81
C LEU A 267 22.92 3.80 -19.41
N ARG A 268 23.90 3.10 -19.98
CA ARG A 268 24.14 1.68 -19.65
C ARG A 268 24.60 1.48 -18.20
N PRO A 269 25.54 2.27 -17.65
CA PRO A 269 25.84 2.23 -16.21
C PRO A 269 24.70 2.72 -15.31
N ALA A 270 23.78 3.56 -15.82
CA ALA A 270 22.61 4.03 -15.06
C ALA A 270 21.48 3.01 -14.97
N ALA A 271 21.43 2.03 -15.88
CA ALA A 271 20.34 1.08 -15.96
C ALA A 271 20.20 0.18 -14.72
N PRO A 272 21.28 -0.40 -14.12
CA PRO A 272 21.15 -1.26 -12.94
C PRO A 272 20.47 -0.61 -11.73
N PRO A 273 20.84 0.60 -11.26
CA PRO A 273 20.14 1.23 -10.14
C PRO A 273 18.70 1.62 -10.49
N ILE A 274 18.42 2.04 -11.73
CA ILE A 274 17.04 2.31 -12.19
C ILE A 274 16.19 1.03 -12.15
N ALA A 275 16.73 -0.08 -12.65
CA ALA A 275 16.05 -1.38 -12.63
C ALA A 275 15.79 -1.85 -11.20
N THR A 276 16.75 -1.64 -10.30
CA THR A 276 16.59 -1.96 -8.87
C THR A 276 15.43 -1.18 -8.24
N ASN A 277 15.32 0.12 -8.53
CA ASN A 277 14.19 0.93 -8.06
C ASN A 277 12.84 0.45 -8.61
N ILE A 278 12.78 0.01 -9.87
CA ILE A 278 11.56 -0.58 -10.44
C ILE A 278 11.16 -1.85 -9.68
N VAL A 279 12.11 -2.74 -9.41
CA VAL A 279 11.85 -3.97 -8.65
C VAL A 279 11.33 -3.66 -7.25
N PHE A 280 11.96 -2.71 -6.54
CA PHE A 280 11.49 -2.30 -5.21
C PHE A 280 10.13 -1.63 -5.24
N ALA A 281 9.83 -0.82 -6.26
CA ALA A 281 8.54 -0.17 -6.38
C ALA A 281 7.41 -1.16 -6.70
N ILE A 282 7.67 -2.17 -7.55
CA ILE A 282 6.71 -3.26 -7.82
C ILE A 282 6.54 -4.13 -6.57
N ALA A 283 7.61 -4.43 -5.82
CA ALA A 283 7.46 -5.15 -4.56
C ALA A 283 6.67 -4.33 -3.53
N GLY A 284 6.90 -3.01 -3.49
CA GLY A 284 6.19 -2.08 -2.60
C GLY A 284 4.73 -1.87 -2.98
N SER A 285 4.33 -2.04 -4.24
CA SER A 285 2.93 -1.89 -4.67
C SER A 285 2.00 -2.91 -4.03
N LEU A 286 2.54 -4.05 -3.57
CA LEU A 286 1.80 -5.06 -2.79
C LEU A 286 1.28 -4.51 -1.46
N GLY A 287 1.84 -3.41 -0.96
CA GLY A 287 1.39 -2.73 0.26
C GLY A 287 0.08 -1.95 0.10
N GLY A 288 -0.41 -1.77 -1.13
CA GLY A 288 -1.63 -1.01 -1.43
C GLY A 288 -1.50 0.49 -1.20
N ALA A 289 -2.59 1.23 -1.46
CA ALA A 289 -2.65 2.68 -1.28
C ALA A 289 -3.92 3.07 -0.51
N ILE A 290 -4.05 2.63 0.75
CA ILE A 290 -5.26 2.76 1.58
C ILE A 290 -5.89 4.16 1.51
N LEU A 291 -5.07 5.22 1.64
CA LEU A 291 -5.56 6.60 1.61
C LEU A 291 -6.13 7.04 0.27
N THR A 292 -5.71 6.43 -0.85
CA THR A 292 -6.23 6.75 -2.18
C THR A 292 -7.34 5.79 -2.59
N GLU A 293 -7.32 4.56 -2.08
CA GLU A 293 -8.36 3.55 -2.31
C GLU A 293 -9.64 3.82 -1.50
N THR A 294 -9.55 4.60 -0.41
CA THR A 294 -10.69 4.94 0.45
C THR A 294 -11.45 6.19 0.01
N VAL A 295 -10.78 7.09 -0.71
CA VAL A 295 -11.26 8.45 -1.00
C VAL A 295 -11.92 8.52 -2.37
#